data_AF-A0A6I2WRQ2-F1
#
_entry.id   AF-A0A6I2WRQ2-F1
#
_cell.length_a   1.000
_cell.length_b   1.000
_cell.length_c   1.000
_cell.angle_alpha   90.00
_cell.angle_beta   90.00
_cell.angle_gamma   90.00
#
_symmetry.space_group_name_H-M   'P 1'
#
loop_
_entity.id
_entity.type
_entity.pdbx_description
1 polymer ?
#
loop_
_entity_poly.entity_id
_entity_poly.type
_entity_poly.pdbx_seq_one_letter_code
_entity_poly.pdbx_strand_id
1 'polypeptide(L)'
;MTMQWPDWLPLRTDLASLSPYGAPQVPSQAAMNTNENPFPPSLELQAAIAAKLAQVSSTLNRYPDRDAIALRKSLANFINELSKTSFDHNS
;
A
#
# COMPACT_ATOMS: atom_id res chain seq x y z
N MET A 1 -20.63 6.39 19.35
CA MET A 1 -21.48 6.66 18.17
C MET A 1 -22.15 5.35 17.78
N THR A 2 -23.47 5.24 17.92
CA THR A 2 -24.22 4.08 17.41
C THR A 2 -24.32 4.22 15.90
N MET A 3 -23.62 3.37 15.16
CA MET A 3 -23.67 3.34 13.71
C MET A 3 -24.98 2.65 13.31
N GLN A 4 -25.97 3.45 12.90
CA GLN A 4 -27.28 2.95 12.48
C GLN A 4 -27.38 3.14 10.97
N TRP A 5 -27.40 2.03 10.23
CA TRP A 5 -27.49 2.03 8.77
C TRP A 5 -28.87 2.52 8.31
N PRO A 6 -28.98 3.21 7.17
CA PRO A 6 -30.29 3.61 6.63
C PRO A 6 -31.12 2.39 6.23
N ASP A 7 -32.42 2.40 6.53
CA ASP A 7 -33.34 1.28 6.26
C ASP A 7 -33.46 0.92 4.77
N TRP A 8 -33.14 1.85 3.85
CA TRP A 8 -33.17 1.62 2.40
C TRP A 8 -31.94 0.88 1.87
N LEU A 9 -30.88 0.72 2.68
CA LEU A 9 -29.65 0.06 2.25
C LEU A 9 -29.80 -1.46 2.46
N PRO A 10 -29.82 -2.28 1.39
CA PRO A 10 -29.92 -3.74 1.50
C PRO A 10 -28.57 -4.34 1.93
N LEU A 11 -28.12 -3.99 3.13
CA LEU A 11 -26.87 -4.48 3.70
C LEU A 11 -27.02 -5.94 4.09
N ARG A 12 -25.98 -6.74 3.87
CA ARG A 12 -25.94 -8.10 4.42
C ARG A 12 -26.07 -8.03 5.95
N THR A 13 -26.89 -8.89 6.52
CA THR A 13 -27.21 -8.89 7.95
C THR A 13 -25.98 -9.09 8.83
N ASP A 14 -24.98 -9.81 8.35
CA ASP A 14 -23.71 -10.05 9.05
C ASP A 14 -22.76 -8.84 9.06
N LEU A 15 -22.99 -7.85 8.21
CA LEU A 15 -22.22 -6.59 8.20
C LEU A 15 -22.86 -5.51 9.10
N ALA A 16 -24.16 -5.62 9.38
CA ALA A 16 -24.90 -4.57 10.09
C ALA A 16 -24.39 -4.32 11.52
N SER A 17 -23.86 -5.34 12.19
CA SER A 17 -23.30 -5.26 13.53
C SER A 17 -21.81 -4.89 13.58
N LEU A 18 -21.15 -4.77 12.43
CA LEU A 18 -19.71 -4.49 12.38
C LEU A 18 -19.45 -2.98 12.38
N SER A 19 -18.32 -2.59 12.97
CA SER A 19 -17.76 -1.24 12.80
C SER A 19 -16.63 -1.25 11.76
N PRO A 20 -16.38 -0.12 11.08
CA PRO A 20 -15.24 0.01 10.18
C PRO A 20 -13.92 -0.33 10.90
N TYR A 21 -13.02 -1.04 10.20
CA TYR A 21 -11.68 -1.30 10.69
C TYR A 21 -10.80 -0.05 10.57
N GLY A 22 -10.03 0.25 11.62
CA GLY A 22 -9.02 1.29 11.58
C GLY A 22 -8.64 1.76 12.98
N ALA A 23 -7.34 1.95 13.21
CA ALA A 23 -6.89 2.68 14.38
C ALA A 23 -7.31 4.16 14.24
N PRO A 24 -7.80 4.82 15.30
CA PRO A 24 -8.17 6.21 15.23
C PRO A 24 -6.94 7.09 14.98
N GLN A 25 -7.08 8.09 14.09
CA GLN A 25 -6.07 9.12 13.87
C GLN A 25 -6.29 10.25 14.89
N VAL A 26 -5.66 10.12 16.05
CA VAL A 26 -5.73 11.14 17.11
C VAL A 26 -4.54 12.10 17.02
N PRO A 27 -4.73 13.41 17.24
CA PRO A 27 -3.60 14.32 17.40
C PRO A 27 -2.71 13.85 18.55
N SER A 28 -1.46 13.55 18.24
CA SER A 28 -0.47 13.07 19.21
C SER A 28 0.86 13.76 18.98
N GLN A 29 1.59 14.05 20.05
CA GLN A 29 2.96 14.55 19.93
C GLN A 29 3.92 13.49 19.36
N ALA A 30 3.64 12.21 19.62
CA ALA A 30 4.32 11.07 19.00
C ALA A 30 3.29 9.97 18.70
N ALA A 31 3.15 9.61 17.42
CA ALA A 31 2.29 8.51 17.01
C ALA A 31 3.08 7.18 17.11
N MET A 32 2.56 6.24 17.90
CA MET A 32 3.18 4.92 18.13
C MET A 32 2.15 3.78 18.07
N ASN A 33 0.99 4.04 17.44
CA ASN A 33 -0.14 3.12 17.37
C ASN A 33 -0.16 2.28 16.07
N THR A 34 0.67 2.61 15.10
CA THR A 34 0.89 1.84 13.87
C THR A 34 2.35 1.38 13.81
N ASN A 35 2.61 0.21 13.23
CA ASN A 35 3.96 -0.36 13.11
C ASN A 35 4.77 0.30 11.97
N GLU A 36 4.69 1.62 11.85
CA GLU A 36 5.41 2.39 10.85
C GLU A 36 6.90 2.52 11.20
N ASN A 37 7.74 2.65 10.18
CA ASN A 37 9.13 3.02 10.38
C ASN A 37 9.19 4.50 10.82
N PRO A 38 9.79 4.85 11.98
CA PRO A 38 9.86 6.24 12.44
C PRO A 38 10.81 7.12 11.62
N PHE A 39 11.66 6.51 10.78
CA PHE A 39 12.60 7.25 9.94
C PHE A 39 11.95 7.64 8.60
N PRO A 40 12.02 8.92 8.19
CA PRO A 40 11.52 9.33 6.90
C PRO A 40 12.37 8.73 5.76
N PRO A 41 11.82 8.59 4.54
CA PRO A 41 12.59 8.24 3.36
C PRO A 41 13.80 9.17 3.17
N SER A 42 14.93 8.63 2.72
CA SER A 42 16.13 9.45 2.44
C SER A 42 15.87 10.45 1.30
N LEU A 43 16.66 11.52 1.22
CA LEU A 43 16.51 12.53 0.17
C LEU A 43 16.72 11.93 -1.24
N GLU A 44 17.63 10.97 -1.35
CA GLU A 44 17.89 10.26 -2.59
C GLU A 44 16.67 9.44 -3.04
N LEU A 45 16.01 8.77 -2.09
CA LEU A 45 14.78 8.01 -2.37
C LEU A 45 13.63 8.94 -2.75
N GLN A 46 13.47 10.07 -2.06
CA GLN A 46 12.46 11.07 -2.40
C GLN A 46 12.65 11.61 -3.83
N ALA A 47 13.89 11.95 -4.19
CA ALA A 47 14.23 12.43 -5.53
C ALA A 47 13.98 11.36 -6.61
N ALA A 48 14.35 10.10 -6.33
CA ALA A 48 14.12 8.99 -7.25
C ALA A 48 12.61 8.76 -7.51
N ILE A 49 11.77 8.85 -6.49
CA ILE A 49 10.30 8.74 -6.62
C ILE A 49 9.76 9.89 -7.48
N ALA A 50 10.14 11.14 -7.18
CA ALA A 50 9.69 12.30 -7.93
C ALA A 50 10.07 12.23 -9.42
N ALA A 51 11.32 11.86 -9.71
CA ALA A 51 11.81 11.67 -11.07
C ALA A 51 11.02 10.56 -11.79
N LYS A 52 10.72 9.45 -11.11
CA LYS A 52 9.96 8.36 -11.72
C LYS A 52 8.51 8.75 -12.02
N LEU A 53 7.86 9.48 -11.12
CA LEU A 53 6.51 10.02 -11.33
C LEU A 53 6.45 10.93 -12.55
N ALA A 54 7.43 11.83 -12.72
CA ALA A 54 7.52 12.69 -13.89
C ALA A 54 7.57 11.88 -15.20
N GLN A 55 8.37 10.81 -15.24
CA GLN A 55 8.50 9.94 -16.42
C GLN A 55 7.20 9.23 -16.81
N VAL A 56 6.43 8.75 -15.83
CA VAL A 56 5.21 7.94 -16.11
C VAL A 56 3.94 8.78 -16.24
N SER A 57 3.99 10.05 -15.84
CA SER A 57 2.83 10.96 -15.76
C SER A 57 2.01 11.06 -17.06
N SER A 58 2.66 11.01 -18.22
CA SER A 58 2.02 11.10 -19.54
C SER A 58 1.11 9.91 -19.88
N THR A 59 1.20 8.81 -19.12
CA THR A 59 0.46 7.57 -19.36
C THR A 59 -0.58 7.25 -18.27
N LEU A 60 -0.78 8.13 -17.30
CA LEU A 60 -1.72 7.91 -16.19
C LEU A 60 -3.19 7.78 -16.61
N ASN A 61 -3.52 8.12 -17.85
CA ASN A 61 -4.82 7.88 -18.46
C ASN A 61 -5.00 6.44 -18.99
N ARG A 62 -3.98 5.59 -18.87
CA ARG A 62 -4.01 4.18 -19.27
C ARG A 62 -3.94 3.29 -18.04
N TYR A 63 -4.50 2.08 -18.17
CA TYR A 63 -4.30 1.05 -17.15
C TYR A 63 -2.80 0.75 -17.01
N PRO A 64 -2.30 0.51 -15.78
CA PRO A 64 -0.93 0.09 -15.56
C PRO A 64 -0.70 -1.33 -16.11
N ASP A 65 0.55 -1.78 -16.09
CA ASP A 65 0.88 -3.20 -16.31
C ASP A 65 0.08 -4.07 -15.33
N ARG A 66 -0.88 -4.83 -15.87
CA ARG A 66 -1.79 -5.70 -15.12
C ARG A 66 -1.04 -6.69 -14.23
N ASP A 67 0.09 -7.19 -14.72
CA ASP A 67 0.81 -8.29 -14.07
C ASP A 67 2.00 -7.79 -13.23
N ALA A 68 2.27 -6.48 -13.24
CA ALA A 68 3.33 -5.80 -12.52
C ALA A 68 4.70 -6.51 -12.64
N ILE A 69 5.04 -6.95 -13.87
CA ILE A 69 6.17 -7.85 -14.13
C ILE A 69 7.49 -7.24 -13.67
N ALA A 70 7.70 -5.94 -13.95
CA ALA A 70 8.91 -5.24 -13.54
C ALA A 70 9.06 -5.21 -12.01
N LEU A 71 7.98 -4.91 -11.27
CA LEU A 71 7.99 -4.88 -9.80
C LEU A 71 8.28 -6.25 -9.22
N ARG A 72 7.61 -7.30 -9.72
CA ARG A 72 7.80 -8.68 -9.25
C ARG A 72 9.22 -9.17 -9.47
N LYS A 73 9.84 -8.85 -10.60
CA LYS A 73 11.26 -9.17 -10.88
C LYS A 73 12.20 -8.47 -9.90
N SER A 74 12.01 -7.16 -9.66
CA SER A 74 12.84 -6.42 -8.70
C SER A 74 12.67 -6.94 -7.27
N LEU A 75 11.45 -7.30 -6.85
CA LEU A 75 11.21 -7.90 -5.53
C LEU A 75 11.84 -9.29 -5.39
N ALA A 76 11.76 -10.13 -6.42
CA ALA A 76 12.41 -11.44 -6.41
C ALA A 76 13.92 -11.30 -6.24
N ASN A 77 14.55 -10.40 -6.99
CA ASN A 77 15.99 -10.10 -6.85
C ASN A 77 16.32 -9.61 -5.44
N PHE A 78 15.56 -8.64 -4.91
CA PHE A 78 15.75 -8.13 -3.55
C PHE A 78 15.65 -9.22 -2.48
N ILE A 79 14.66 -10.12 -2.58
CA ILE A 79 14.49 -11.24 -1.65
C ILE A 79 15.62 -12.25 -1.79
N ASN A 80 16.03 -12.58 -3.02
CA ASN A 80 17.14 -13.47 -3.31
C ASN A 80 18.44 -12.94 -2.69
N GLU A 81 18.73 -11.64 -2.86
CA GLU A 81 19.89 -10.97 -2.26
C GLU A 81 19.81 -10.97 -0.73
N LEU A 82 18.68 -10.54 -0.16
CA LEU A 82 18.48 -10.44 1.29
C LEU A 82 18.59 -11.81 1.99
N SER A 83 18.01 -12.84 1.37
CA SER A 83 17.86 -14.16 1.98
C SER A 83 18.92 -15.17 1.53
N LYS A 84 19.83 -14.77 0.61
CA LYS A 84 20.80 -15.65 -0.06
C LYS A 84 20.14 -16.87 -0.70
N THR A 85 19.03 -16.62 -1.40
CA THR A 85 18.23 -17.65 -2.09
C THR A 85 18.27 -17.42 -3.61
N SER A 86 17.81 -18.42 -4.36
CA SER A 86 17.66 -18.33 -5.82
C SER A 86 16.27 -18.85 -6.19
N PHE A 87 15.29 -17.95 -6.16
CA PHE A 87 13.98 -18.16 -6.72
C PHE A 87 13.96 -17.56 -8.12
N ASP A 88 13.95 -18.40 -9.15
CA ASP A 88 13.70 -17.99 -10.54
C ASP A 88 12.29 -18.42 -10.96
N HIS A 89 11.58 -17.52 -11.63
CA HIS A 89 10.35 -17.88 -12.34
C HIS A 89 10.73 -18.50 -13.69
N ASN A 90 11.27 -19.72 -13.68
CA ASN A 90 11.26 -20.55 -14.88
C ASN A 90 9.83 -21.00 -15.13
N SER A 91 9.11 -20.24 -15.97
CA SER A 91 7.91 -20.71 -16.67
C SER A 91 7.90 -20.08 -18.05
#